data_AF-A0A482XDI8-F1
#
_entry.id   AF-A0A482XDI8-F1
#
_cell.length_a   1.000
_cell.length_b   1.000
_cell.length_c   1.000
_cell.angle_alpha   90.00
_cell.angle_beta   90.00
_cell.angle_gamma   90.00
#
_symmetry.space_group_name_H-M   'P 1'
#
loop_
_entity.id
_entity.type
_entity.pdbx_description
1 polymer ?
#
loop_
_entity_poly.entity_id
_entity_poly.type
_entity_poly.pdbx_seq_one_letter_code
_entity_poly.pdbx_strand_id
1 'polypeptide(L)'
;MMKYQRSKMKILNYVLYILSFILGSTITLFFISIEDRDGLGDGDVFAKLKHKVSLQNISNRYFLLILIISKPDNIERRDTIRNTWLQFVKDDSSVKPFFVIGAGGLNADQQLKLKEEYSENKDILSLTSIPDSYGNLTSKILSSFVLLEKEYTFKFLLKCDDDSFVQASAITKELKTTYRDEEYLYWGYFDGRAHVKRSGKWKEEDWFLCDRYLPYALGGGYVLSEPLVKFIARNAELLK
;
A
#
# COMPACT_ATOMS: atom_id res chain seq x y z
N MET A 1 51.52 49.49 -21.67
CA MET A 1 50.12 49.01 -21.79
C MET A 1 49.72 47.95 -20.76
N MET A 2 50.60 47.01 -20.34
CA MET A 2 50.25 45.91 -19.40
C MET A 2 49.96 46.33 -17.94
N LYS A 3 50.56 47.41 -17.40
CA LYS A 3 50.28 47.84 -16.01
C LYS A 3 48.85 48.39 -15.82
N TYR A 4 48.28 49.02 -16.85
CA TYR A 4 46.92 49.58 -16.81
C TYR A 4 45.84 48.48 -16.77
N GLN A 5 46.03 47.38 -17.51
CA GLN A 5 45.09 46.25 -17.50
C GLN A 5 45.12 45.44 -16.19
N ARG A 6 46.28 45.30 -15.54
CA ARG A 6 46.38 44.68 -14.19
C ARG A 6 45.66 45.49 -13.11
N SER A 7 45.64 46.82 -13.22
CA SER A 7 44.91 47.69 -12.29
C SER A 7 43.39 47.54 -12.42
N LYS A 8 42.86 47.52 -13.65
CA LYS A 8 41.43 47.29 -13.91
C LYS A 8 40.93 45.94 -13.40
N MET A 9 41.70 44.87 -13.53
CA MET A 9 41.31 43.56 -12.96
C MET A 9 41.24 43.55 -11.43
N LYS A 10 42.13 44.27 -10.74
CA LYS A 10 42.07 44.37 -9.27
C LYS A 10 40.84 45.14 -8.80
N ILE A 11 40.49 46.22 -9.50
CA ILE A 11 39.28 47.01 -9.22
C ILE A 11 38.03 46.17 -9.49
N LEU A 12 37.98 45.44 -10.61
CA LEU A 12 36.85 44.58 -10.95
C LEU A 12 36.65 43.47 -9.90
N ASN A 13 37.73 42.86 -9.42
CA ASN A 13 37.65 41.87 -8.34
C ASN A 13 37.17 42.48 -7.02
N TYR A 14 37.60 43.68 -6.66
CA TYR A 14 37.08 44.38 -5.47
C TYR A 14 35.58 44.67 -5.59
N VAL A 15 35.12 45.10 -6.76
CA VAL A 15 33.69 45.32 -7.02
C VAL A 15 32.90 44.01 -6.92
N LEU A 16 33.43 42.90 -7.46
CA LEU A 16 32.84 41.58 -7.33
C LEU A 16 32.74 41.11 -5.87
N TYR A 17 33.80 41.32 -5.07
CA TYR A 17 33.78 40.97 -3.65
C TYR A 17 32.73 41.79 -2.87
N ILE A 18 32.65 43.10 -3.12
CA ILE A 18 31.65 43.97 -2.47
C ILE A 18 30.23 43.55 -2.87
N LEU A 19 29.98 43.26 -4.15
CA LEU A 19 28.68 42.78 -4.61
C LEU A 19 28.31 41.42 -3.99
N SER A 20 29.26 40.49 -3.89
CA SER A 20 29.01 39.19 -3.25
C SER A 20 28.71 39.34 -1.74
N PHE A 21 29.38 40.28 -1.07
CA PHE A 21 29.16 40.55 0.34
C PHE A 21 27.79 41.18 0.57
N ILE A 22 27.39 42.16 -0.24
CA ILE A 22 26.06 42.78 -0.16
C ILE A 22 24.98 41.73 -0.44
N LEU A 23 25.14 40.89 -1.47
CA LEU A 23 24.19 39.83 -1.80
C LEU A 23 24.06 38.83 -0.64
N GLY A 24 25.17 38.35 -0.08
CA GLY A 24 25.16 37.47 1.08
C GLY A 24 24.52 38.11 2.31
N SER A 25 24.75 39.41 2.52
CA SER A 25 24.14 40.17 3.62
C SER A 25 22.63 40.29 3.45
N THR A 26 22.16 40.56 2.23
CA THR A 26 20.71 40.67 1.92
C THR A 26 19.99 39.32 2.02
N ILE A 27 20.64 38.22 1.61
CA ILE A 27 20.09 36.87 1.76
C ILE A 27 20.00 36.50 3.24
N THR A 28 21.04 36.78 4.02
CA THR A 28 21.05 36.52 5.47
C THR A 28 19.96 37.33 6.19
N LEU A 29 19.80 38.61 5.85
CA LEU A 29 18.73 39.44 6.42
C LEU A 29 17.34 39.01 5.96
N PHE A 30 17.20 38.45 4.75
CA PHE A 30 15.95 37.86 4.28
C PHE A 30 15.59 36.60 5.07
N PHE A 31 16.56 35.72 5.36
CA PHE A 31 16.34 34.54 6.20
C PHE A 31 16.06 34.90 7.66
N ILE A 32 16.77 35.88 8.24
CA ILE A 32 16.48 36.37 9.60
C ILE A 32 15.08 37.02 9.64
N SER A 33 14.67 37.74 8.58
CA SER A 33 13.34 38.34 8.48
C SER A 33 12.21 37.30 8.28
N ILE A 34 12.53 36.14 7.70
CA ILE A 34 11.64 34.96 7.69
C ILE A 34 11.56 34.39 9.12
N GLU A 35 12.69 34.21 9.78
CA GLU A 35 12.78 33.63 11.14
C GLU A 35 12.07 34.50 12.20
N ASP A 36 12.15 35.82 12.10
CA ASP A 36 11.41 36.78 12.94
C ASP A 36 9.90 36.86 12.60
N ARG A 37 9.50 36.45 11.38
CA ARG A 37 8.07 36.35 10.99
C ARG A 37 7.45 35.01 11.37
N ASP A 38 8.25 33.96 11.56
CA ASP A 38 7.82 32.59 11.85
C ASP A 38 7.77 32.26 13.36
N GLY A 39 8.15 33.20 14.23
CA GLY A 39 8.17 33.06 15.70
C GLY A 39 6.83 32.78 16.40
N LEU A 40 5.73 32.51 15.68
CA LEU A 40 4.41 32.22 16.24
C LEU A 40 3.66 31.02 15.59
N GLY A 41 4.28 30.25 14.68
CA GLY A 41 3.53 29.24 13.87
C GLY A 41 4.09 27.82 13.79
N ASP A 42 5.42 27.65 13.73
CA ASP A 42 5.96 26.37 13.25
C ASP A 42 5.88 25.22 14.26
N GLY A 43 6.09 25.49 15.54
CA GLY A 43 5.97 24.46 16.60
C GLY A 43 4.56 23.85 16.67
N ASP A 44 3.52 24.66 16.44
CA ASP A 44 2.13 24.23 16.44
C ASP A 44 1.77 23.46 15.16
N VAL A 45 2.31 23.84 14.00
CA VAL A 45 2.13 23.10 12.73
C VAL A 45 2.80 21.73 12.80
N PHE A 46 4.05 21.63 13.25
CA PHE A 46 4.75 20.35 13.39
C PHE A 46 4.11 19.45 14.46
N ALA A 47 3.62 20.02 15.57
CA ALA A 47 2.88 19.29 16.58
C ALA A 47 1.53 18.78 16.04
N LYS A 48 0.77 19.62 15.32
CA LYS A 48 -0.47 19.23 14.65
C LYS A 48 -0.25 18.16 13.58
N LEU A 49 0.83 18.25 12.80
CA LEU A 49 1.20 17.24 11.81
C LEU A 49 1.58 15.91 12.47
N LYS A 50 2.45 15.93 13.50
CA LYS A 50 2.77 14.71 14.27
C LYS A 50 1.54 14.11 14.93
N HIS A 51 0.67 14.95 15.49
CA HIS A 51 -0.58 14.50 16.10
C HIS A 51 -1.54 13.90 15.06
N LYS A 52 -1.68 14.53 13.88
CA LYS A 52 -2.49 14.01 12.77
C LYS A 52 -1.96 12.69 12.24
N VAL A 53 -0.63 12.57 12.05
CA VAL A 53 0.03 11.31 11.63
C VAL A 53 -0.11 10.24 12.70
N SER A 54 0.05 10.57 13.99
CA SER A 54 -0.15 9.66 15.11
C SER A 54 -1.60 9.15 15.20
N LEU A 55 -2.57 10.05 15.05
CA LEU A 55 -3.99 9.69 15.02
C LEU A 55 -4.35 8.85 13.81
N GLN A 56 -3.77 9.12 12.65
CA GLN A 56 -3.96 8.31 11.44
C GLN A 56 -3.36 6.90 11.61
N ASN A 57 -2.21 6.81 12.28
CA ASN A 57 -1.61 5.53 12.69
C ASN A 57 -2.39 4.81 13.81
N ILE A 58 -3.28 5.49 14.54
CA ILE A 58 -4.21 4.86 15.51
C ILE A 58 -5.50 4.43 14.80
N SER A 59 -6.03 5.25 13.90
CA SER A 59 -7.28 4.97 13.17
C SER A 59 -7.15 3.80 12.19
N ASN A 60 -5.93 3.51 11.72
CA ASN A 60 -5.68 2.46 10.74
C ASN A 60 -5.13 1.17 11.37
N ARG A 61 -5.45 0.93 12.65
CA ARG A 61 -5.10 -0.33 13.34
C ARG A 61 -6.25 -1.30 13.34
N TYR A 62 -6.01 -2.48 12.79
CA TYR A 62 -7.00 -3.55 12.71
C TYR A 62 -6.44 -4.84 13.29
N PHE A 63 -7.31 -5.72 13.79
CA PHE A 63 -6.90 -7.07 14.11
C PHE A 63 -6.80 -7.92 12.85
N LEU A 64 -7.82 -7.84 11.98
CA LEU A 64 -7.91 -8.60 10.74
C LEU A 64 -8.25 -7.69 9.56
N LEU A 65 -7.42 -7.73 8.52
CA LEU A 65 -7.80 -7.24 7.19
C LEU A 65 -8.37 -8.41 6.38
N ILE A 66 -9.49 -8.20 5.69
CA ILE A 66 -10.05 -9.19 4.77
C ILE A 66 -9.88 -8.67 3.35
N LEU A 67 -8.97 -9.28 2.59
CA LEU A 67 -8.62 -8.92 1.24
C LEU A 67 -9.40 -9.80 0.24
N ILE A 68 -10.46 -9.23 -0.34
CA ILE A 68 -11.35 -9.91 -1.29
C ILE A 68 -10.90 -9.53 -2.70
N ILE A 69 -10.37 -10.48 -3.45
CA ILE A 69 -9.89 -10.23 -4.81
C ILE A 69 -11.09 -10.18 -5.77
N SER A 70 -11.31 -9.01 -6.37
CA SER A 70 -12.46 -8.73 -7.23
C SER A 70 -11.99 -8.10 -8.55
N LYS A 71 -12.96 -7.81 -9.43
CA LYS A 71 -12.79 -7.12 -10.71
C LYS A 71 -13.71 -5.90 -10.83
N PRO A 72 -13.39 -4.89 -11.64
CA PRO A 72 -14.20 -3.67 -11.77
C PRO A 72 -15.69 -3.96 -11.99
N ASP A 73 -16.01 -4.85 -12.92
CA ASP A 73 -17.37 -5.14 -13.35
C ASP A 73 -18.16 -6.04 -12.36
N ASN A 74 -17.50 -6.63 -11.36
CA ASN A 74 -18.12 -7.54 -10.38
C ASN A 74 -18.83 -6.79 -9.23
N ILE A 75 -19.53 -5.70 -9.53
CA ILE A 75 -20.20 -4.85 -8.52
C ILE A 75 -21.24 -5.66 -7.74
N GLU A 76 -22.08 -6.42 -8.44
CA GLU A 76 -23.13 -7.25 -7.83
C GLU A 76 -22.55 -8.32 -6.88
N ARG A 77 -21.38 -8.90 -7.20
CA ARG A 77 -20.70 -9.85 -6.30
C ARG A 77 -20.25 -9.17 -5.02
N ARG A 78 -19.68 -7.97 -5.13
CA ARG A 78 -19.25 -7.19 -3.96
C ARG A 78 -20.45 -6.83 -3.08
N ASP A 79 -21.55 -6.38 -3.69
CA ASP A 79 -22.78 -6.08 -2.95
C ASP A 79 -23.39 -7.32 -2.30
N THR A 80 -23.36 -8.47 -2.99
CA THR A 80 -23.78 -9.75 -2.40
C THR A 80 -22.93 -10.07 -1.17
N ILE A 81 -21.60 -9.94 -1.26
CA ILE A 81 -20.69 -10.17 -0.14
C ILE A 81 -20.97 -9.22 1.02
N ARG A 82 -21.12 -7.92 0.76
CA ARG A 82 -21.48 -6.89 1.75
C ARG A 82 -22.77 -7.24 2.47
N ASN A 83 -23.79 -7.67 1.74
CA ASN A 83 -25.13 -7.98 2.26
C ASN A 83 -25.26 -9.38 2.85
N THR A 84 -24.24 -10.23 2.72
CA THR A 84 -24.26 -11.61 3.24
C THR A 84 -23.21 -11.80 4.33
N TRP A 85 -22.09 -12.47 4.02
CA TRP A 85 -21.20 -12.95 5.05
C TRP A 85 -20.37 -11.86 5.73
N LEU A 86 -20.20 -10.68 5.13
CA LEU A 86 -19.63 -9.53 5.82
C LEU A 86 -20.54 -8.99 6.94
N GLN A 87 -21.86 -9.23 6.88
CA GLN A 87 -22.77 -8.82 7.95
C GLN A 87 -22.45 -9.50 9.29
N PHE A 88 -21.82 -10.67 9.28
CA PHE A 88 -21.41 -11.38 10.50
C PHE A 88 -20.25 -10.72 11.25
N VAL A 89 -19.56 -9.76 10.64
CA VAL A 89 -18.44 -9.01 11.24
C VAL A 89 -18.62 -7.49 11.17
N LYS A 90 -19.79 -7.00 10.73
CA LYS A 90 -20.06 -5.56 10.53
C LYS A 90 -19.88 -4.72 11.80
N ASP A 91 -20.18 -5.31 12.96
CA ASP A 91 -20.12 -4.66 14.27
C ASP A 91 -18.75 -4.85 14.95
N ASP A 92 -17.84 -5.65 14.36
CA ASP A 92 -16.47 -5.83 14.86
C ASP A 92 -15.54 -4.80 14.19
N SER A 93 -15.36 -3.66 14.87
CA SER A 93 -14.48 -2.57 14.40
C SER A 93 -13.00 -2.96 14.26
N SER A 94 -12.59 -4.12 14.79
CA SER A 94 -11.24 -4.64 14.60
C SER A 94 -11.05 -5.38 13.27
N VAL A 95 -12.12 -5.58 12.49
CA VAL A 95 -12.09 -6.24 11.18
C VAL A 95 -12.36 -5.20 10.09
N LYS A 96 -11.51 -5.16 9.06
CA LYS A 96 -11.70 -4.26 7.91
C LYS A 96 -11.63 -5.04 6.60
N PRO A 97 -12.74 -5.14 5.84
CA PRO A 97 -12.72 -5.71 4.51
C PRO A 97 -12.22 -4.70 3.47
N PHE A 98 -11.57 -5.22 2.44
CA PHE A 98 -11.13 -4.52 1.24
C PHE A 98 -11.43 -5.36 0.01
N PHE A 99 -12.16 -4.78 -0.95
CA PHE A 99 -12.29 -5.31 -2.30
C PHE A 99 -11.15 -4.79 -3.17
N VAL A 100 -10.26 -5.68 -3.60
CA VAL A 100 -9.10 -5.32 -4.42
C VAL A 100 -9.48 -5.31 -5.88
N ILE A 101 -9.26 -4.17 -6.54
CA ILE A 101 -9.61 -3.94 -7.94
C ILE A 101 -8.36 -3.53 -8.72
N GLY A 102 -8.08 -4.22 -9.83
CA GLY A 102 -7.10 -3.75 -10.80
C GLY A 102 -7.71 -2.61 -11.60
N ALA A 103 -7.19 -1.39 -11.43
CA ALA A 103 -7.74 -0.19 -12.06
C ALA A 103 -6.85 0.35 -13.20
N GLY A 104 -5.81 -0.39 -13.59
CA GLY A 104 -4.99 -0.05 -14.75
C GLY A 104 -5.79 -0.19 -16.04
N GLY A 105 -5.92 0.91 -16.79
CA GLY A 105 -6.56 0.91 -18.11
C GLY A 105 -8.09 0.84 -18.10
N LEU A 106 -8.76 1.14 -16.99
CA LEU A 106 -10.22 1.26 -16.96
C LEU A 106 -10.71 2.35 -17.91
N ASN A 107 -11.84 2.10 -18.58
CA ASN A 107 -12.52 3.13 -19.37
C ASN A 107 -13.25 4.14 -18.46
N ALA A 108 -13.72 5.25 -19.05
CA ALA A 108 -14.33 6.34 -18.28
C ALA A 108 -15.57 5.92 -17.46
N ASP A 109 -16.39 5.02 -18.00
CA ASP A 109 -17.58 4.50 -17.31
C ASP A 109 -17.18 3.62 -16.11
N GLN A 110 -16.21 2.72 -16.30
CA GLN A 110 -15.67 1.89 -15.21
C GLN A 110 -15.02 2.72 -14.10
N GLN A 111 -14.26 3.77 -14.47
CA GLN A 111 -13.66 4.68 -13.49
C GLN A 111 -14.71 5.45 -12.70
N LEU A 112 -15.77 5.91 -13.37
CA LEU A 112 -16.88 6.61 -12.71
C LEU A 112 -17.59 5.70 -11.71
N LYS A 113 -18.00 4.49 -12.14
CA LYS A 113 -18.66 3.50 -11.28
C LYS A 113 -17.81 3.12 -10.07
N LEU A 114 -16.51 2.87 -10.28
CA LEU A 114 -15.60 2.53 -9.19
C LEU A 114 -15.44 3.69 -8.18
N LYS A 115 -15.44 4.94 -8.67
CA LYS A 115 -15.36 6.13 -7.83
C LYS A 115 -16.63 6.35 -7.02
N GLU A 116 -17.79 6.16 -7.63
CA GLU A 116 -19.09 6.21 -6.96
C GLU A 116 -19.16 5.15 -5.85
N GLU A 117 -18.84 3.89 -6.18
CA GLU A 117 -18.82 2.80 -5.20
C GLU A 117 -17.84 3.05 -4.04
N TYR A 118 -16.64 3.56 -4.34
CA TYR A 118 -15.67 3.94 -3.31
C TYR A 118 -16.21 5.02 -2.38
N SER A 119 -16.91 6.02 -2.92
CA SER A 119 -17.46 7.13 -2.14
C SER A 119 -18.55 6.67 -1.15
N GLU A 120 -19.32 5.66 -1.53
CA GLU A 120 -20.39 5.08 -0.73
C GLU A 120 -19.86 4.12 0.34
N ASN A 121 -19.01 3.17 -0.06
CA ASN A 121 -18.66 2.01 0.78
C ASN A 121 -17.32 2.13 1.51
N LYS A 122 -16.35 2.90 0.97
CA LYS A 122 -15.02 3.12 1.56
C LYS A 122 -14.27 1.82 1.90
N ASP A 123 -14.48 0.79 1.07
CA ASP A 123 -13.92 -0.56 1.20
C ASP A 123 -13.24 -1.03 -0.10
N ILE A 124 -13.06 -0.14 -1.09
CA ILE A 124 -12.38 -0.46 -2.34
C ILE A 124 -10.90 -0.15 -2.22
N LEU A 125 -10.05 -1.13 -2.51
CA LEU A 125 -8.61 -0.98 -2.71
C LEU A 125 -8.29 -0.97 -4.21
N SER A 126 -8.13 0.23 -4.77
CA SER A 126 -7.93 0.44 -6.21
C SER A 126 -6.44 0.49 -6.57
N LEU A 127 -5.99 -0.44 -7.42
CA LEU A 127 -4.61 -0.53 -7.90
C LEU A 127 -4.50 0.10 -9.30
N THR A 128 -4.20 1.40 -9.36
CA THR A 128 -4.22 2.19 -10.60
C THR A 128 -3.16 1.79 -11.63
N SER A 129 -2.07 1.16 -11.21
CA SER A 129 -1.00 0.68 -12.08
C SER A 129 -1.19 -0.75 -12.59
N ILE A 130 -2.18 -1.48 -12.06
CA ILE A 130 -2.36 -2.92 -12.35
C ILE A 130 -3.64 -3.13 -13.16
N PRO A 131 -3.55 -3.53 -14.44
CA PRO A 131 -4.72 -3.91 -15.21
C PRO A 131 -5.35 -5.20 -14.68
N ASP A 132 -6.69 -5.25 -14.68
CA ASP A 132 -7.40 -6.44 -14.23
C ASP A 132 -7.33 -7.57 -15.27
N SER A 133 -6.55 -8.60 -14.97
CA SER A 133 -6.48 -9.81 -15.78
C SER A 133 -6.09 -10.99 -14.90
N TYR A 134 -6.36 -12.21 -15.37
CA TYR A 134 -5.93 -13.42 -14.65
C TYR A 134 -4.40 -13.48 -14.51
N GLY A 135 -3.66 -13.12 -15.56
CA GLY A 135 -2.19 -13.11 -15.54
C GLY A 135 -1.60 -12.11 -14.52
N ASN A 136 -2.32 -11.04 -14.23
CA ASN A 136 -1.90 -10.02 -13.25
C ASN A 136 -2.36 -10.32 -11.82
N LEU A 137 -2.95 -11.49 -11.55
CA LEU A 137 -3.49 -11.82 -10.23
C LEU A 137 -2.40 -11.77 -9.13
N THR A 138 -1.23 -12.33 -9.41
CA THR A 138 -0.09 -12.30 -8.49
C THR A 138 0.37 -10.86 -8.24
N SER A 139 0.52 -10.05 -9.29
CA SER A 139 0.89 -8.63 -9.18
C SER A 139 -0.15 -7.81 -8.41
N LYS A 140 -1.45 -8.12 -8.59
CA LYS A 140 -2.56 -7.51 -7.85
C LYS A 140 -2.44 -7.81 -6.35
N ILE A 141 -2.18 -9.06 -5.97
CA ILE A 141 -1.96 -9.43 -4.56
C ILE A 141 -0.72 -8.74 -4.00
N LEU A 142 0.41 -8.78 -4.71
CA LEU A 142 1.66 -8.18 -4.29
C LEU A 142 1.53 -6.66 -4.07
N SER A 143 0.93 -5.96 -5.03
CA SER A 143 0.68 -4.52 -4.94
C SER A 143 -0.27 -4.17 -3.79
N SER A 144 -1.25 -5.04 -3.50
CA SER A 144 -2.11 -4.87 -2.33
C SER A 144 -1.33 -4.96 -1.03
N PHE A 145 -0.41 -5.92 -0.91
CA PHE A 145 0.44 -6.04 0.28
C PHE A 145 1.35 -4.82 0.45
N VAL A 146 1.94 -4.32 -0.64
CA VAL A 146 2.79 -3.12 -0.62
C VAL A 146 2.00 -1.88 -0.16
N LEU A 147 0.77 -1.70 -0.62
CA LEU A 147 -0.06 -0.57 -0.22
C LEU A 147 -0.53 -0.71 1.23
N LEU A 148 -1.04 -1.89 1.60
CA LEU A 148 -1.57 -2.12 2.94
C LEU A 148 -0.51 -2.00 4.02
N GLU A 149 0.73 -2.45 3.76
CA GLU A 149 1.84 -2.32 4.70
C GLU A 149 2.19 -0.86 5.02
N LYS A 150 1.99 0.05 4.06
CA LYS A 150 2.28 1.47 4.23
C LYS A 150 1.16 2.22 4.94
N GLU A 151 -0.09 1.82 4.70
CA GLU A 151 -1.27 2.58 5.12
C GLU A 151 -1.92 2.04 6.40
N TYR A 152 -1.71 0.76 6.73
CA TYR A 152 -2.41 0.06 7.80
C TYR A 152 -1.46 -0.69 8.72
N THR A 153 -1.80 -0.72 10.00
CA THR A 153 -1.21 -1.66 10.97
C THR A 153 -2.24 -2.74 11.23
N PHE A 154 -1.84 -4.01 11.12
CA PHE A 154 -2.75 -5.11 11.36
C PHE A 154 -2.05 -6.30 12.00
N LYS A 155 -2.81 -7.29 12.47
CA LYS A 155 -2.22 -8.53 13.00
C LYS A 155 -2.28 -9.68 11.99
N PHE A 156 -3.42 -9.82 11.33
CA PHE A 156 -3.64 -10.84 10.31
C PHE A 156 -4.26 -10.24 9.05
N LEU A 157 -3.99 -10.87 7.91
CA LEU A 157 -4.62 -10.61 6.63
C LEU A 157 -5.20 -11.91 6.09
N LEU A 158 -6.51 -11.95 5.86
CA LEU A 158 -7.19 -13.04 5.17
C LEU A 158 -7.35 -12.66 3.70
N LYS A 159 -6.79 -13.45 2.78
CA LYS A 159 -7.09 -13.36 1.34
C LYS A 159 -8.23 -14.31 1.01
N CYS A 160 -9.22 -13.85 0.25
CA CYS A 160 -10.22 -14.69 -0.42
C CYS A 160 -10.59 -14.14 -1.81
N ASP A 161 -11.38 -14.89 -2.57
CA ASP A 161 -11.88 -14.48 -3.88
C ASP A 161 -13.34 -13.98 -3.79
N ASP A 162 -13.79 -13.19 -4.75
CA ASP A 162 -15.16 -12.63 -4.78
C ASP A 162 -16.28 -13.65 -5.08
N ASP A 163 -15.91 -14.92 -5.31
CA ASP A 163 -16.81 -16.06 -5.45
C ASP A 163 -16.72 -17.05 -4.27
N SER A 164 -16.10 -16.63 -3.17
CA SER A 164 -15.96 -17.43 -1.94
C SER A 164 -16.99 -17.05 -0.87
N PHE A 165 -17.46 -18.05 -0.11
CA PHE A 165 -18.19 -17.84 1.13
C PHE A 165 -17.26 -18.01 2.33
N VAL A 166 -17.16 -16.99 3.18
CA VAL A 166 -16.23 -16.97 4.31
C VAL A 166 -17.00 -16.88 5.63
N GLN A 167 -16.77 -17.82 6.53
CA GLN A 167 -17.23 -17.70 7.92
C GLN A 167 -16.34 -16.73 8.71
N ALA A 168 -16.43 -15.43 8.37
CA ALA A 168 -15.49 -14.40 8.83
C ALA A 168 -15.47 -14.27 10.37
N SER A 169 -16.61 -14.41 11.04
CA SER A 169 -16.70 -14.36 12.50
C SER A 169 -15.99 -15.56 13.17
N ALA A 170 -16.14 -16.76 12.61
CA ALA A 170 -15.47 -17.96 13.10
C ALA A 170 -13.95 -17.88 12.92
N ILE A 171 -13.48 -17.45 11.74
CA ILE A 171 -12.05 -17.22 11.48
C ILE A 171 -11.49 -16.16 12.44
N THR A 172 -12.20 -15.04 12.61
CA THR A 172 -11.77 -13.97 13.53
C THR A 172 -11.66 -14.48 14.96
N LYS A 173 -12.63 -15.28 15.43
CA LYS A 173 -12.60 -15.89 16.76
C LYS A 173 -11.41 -16.85 16.91
N GLU A 174 -11.15 -17.69 15.93
CA GLU A 174 -10.03 -18.64 15.95
C GLU A 174 -8.69 -17.90 16.02
N LEU A 175 -8.51 -16.85 15.23
CA LEU A 175 -7.31 -16.01 15.25
C LEU A 175 -7.13 -15.29 16.58
N LYS A 176 -8.22 -14.83 17.22
CA LYS A 176 -8.18 -14.15 18.53
C LYS A 176 -7.90 -15.10 19.69
N THR A 177 -8.11 -16.41 19.51
CA THR A 177 -8.02 -17.40 20.59
C THR A 177 -6.80 -18.31 20.41
N THR A 178 -6.79 -19.15 19.39
CA THR A 178 -5.76 -20.16 19.13
C THR A 178 -4.47 -19.54 18.61
N TYR A 179 -4.57 -18.67 17.62
CA TYR A 179 -3.39 -18.11 16.92
C TYR A 179 -3.00 -16.72 17.42
N ARG A 180 -3.55 -16.28 18.56
CA ARG A 180 -3.39 -14.91 19.03
C ARG A 180 -1.95 -14.50 19.14
N ASP A 181 -1.05 -15.38 19.57
CA ASP A 181 0.34 -15.03 19.83
C ASP A 181 1.28 -15.52 18.73
N GLU A 182 0.74 -16.05 17.62
CA GLU A 182 1.57 -16.51 16.50
C GLU A 182 2.11 -15.35 15.67
N GLU A 183 3.44 -15.28 15.59
CA GLU A 183 4.16 -14.23 14.89
C GLU A 183 4.25 -14.52 13.38
N TYR A 184 4.46 -15.78 12.98
CA TYR A 184 4.65 -16.22 11.59
C TYR A 184 3.59 -17.25 11.19
N LEU A 185 2.37 -16.78 10.96
CA LEU A 185 1.25 -17.64 10.59
C LEU A 185 1.00 -17.59 9.09
N TYR A 186 1.14 -18.73 8.41
CA TYR A 186 0.56 -18.96 7.09
C TYR A 186 -0.44 -20.11 7.20
N TRP A 187 -1.73 -19.77 7.24
CA TRP A 187 -2.82 -20.70 7.53
C TRP A 187 -3.81 -20.80 6.38
N GLY A 188 -4.17 -22.03 6.01
CA GLY A 188 -5.06 -22.32 4.90
C GLY A 188 -5.05 -23.80 4.58
N TYR A 189 -5.63 -24.17 3.44
CA TYR A 189 -5.63 -25.55 2.97
C TYR A 189 -4.44 -25.78 2.02
N PHE A 190 -3.41 -26.46 2.50
CA PHE A 190 -2.16 -26.65 1.75
C PHE A 190 -2.18 -27.88 0.85
N ASP A 191 -1.60 -27.74 -0.34
CA ASP A 191 -1.22 -28.87 -1.19
C ASP A 191 0.25 -28.76 -1.61
N GLY A 192 1.02 -29.82 -1.37
CA GLY A 192 2.43 -29.95 -1.77
C GLY A 192 2.64 -31.02 -2.84
N ARG A 193 1.57 -31.54 -3.45
CA ARG A 193 1.63 -32.62 -4.45
C ARG A 193 1.30 -32.17 -5.86
N ALA A 194 0.98 -30.88 -6.02
CA ALA A 194 0.60 -30.31 -7.31
C ALA A 194 1.79 -30.34 -8.28
N HIS A 195 1.55 -30.92 -9.45
CA HIS A 195 2.55 -30.96 -10.53
C HIS A 195 2.52 -29.65 -11.31
N VAL A 196 3.70 -29.21 -11.71
CA VAL A 196 3.89 -28.01 -12.53
C VAL A 196 3.18 -28.20 -13.84
N LYS A 197 2.32 -27.24 -14.19
CA LYS A 197 1.56 -27.31 -15.44
C LYS A 197 2.48 -26.93 -16.59
N ARG A 198 2.73 -27.86 -17.51
CA ARG A 198 3.54 -27.62 -18.72
C ARG A 198 2.70 -27.32 -19.97
N SER A 199 1.38 -27.28 -19.85
CA SER A 199 0.45 -26.94 -20.93
C SER A 199 -0.88 -26.40 -20.40
N GLY A 200 -1.68 -25.81 -21.30
CA GLY A 200 -2.99 -25.25 -21.00
C GLY A 200 -2.94 -23.84 -20.40
N LYS A 201 -4.10 -23.33 -19.98
CA LYS A 201 -4.27 -21.96 -19.45
C LYS A 201 -3.43 -21.64 -18.21
N TRP A 202 -2.98 -22.66 -17.49
CA TRP A 202 -2.21 -22.54 -16.25
C TRP A 202 -0.74 -22.91 -16.44
N LYS A 203 -0.24 -22.95 -17.69
CA LYS A 203 1.13 -23.35 -18.00
C LYS A 203 2.13 -22.42 -17.31
N GLU A 204 3.13 -23.00 -16.67
CA GLU A 204 4.30 -22.32 -16.12
C GLU A 204 5.56 -22.76 -16.85
N GLU A 205 6.10 -21.82 -17.63
CA GLU A 205 7.31 -22.03 -18.44
C GLU A 205 8.57 -21.82 -17.62
N ASP A 206 8.55 -20.84 -16.72
CA ASP A 206 9.73 -20.39 -15.98
C ASP A 206 10.01 -21.19 -14.70
N TRP A 207 9.17 -22.18 -14.35
CA TRP A 207 9.39 -23.01 -13.18
C TRP A 207 10.58 -23.97 -13.36
N PHE A 208 11.61 -23.77 -12.54
CA PHE A 208 12.92 -24.43 -12.68
C PHE A 208 13.32 -25.34 -11.49
N LEU A 209 12.55 -25.38 -10.40
CA LEU A 209 12.96 -26.10 -9.19
C LEU A 209 12.82 -27.63 -9.32
N CYS A 210 11.64 -28.11 -9.69
CA CYS A 210 11.36 -29.54 -9.88
C CYS A 210 10.07 -29.76 -10.70
N ASP A 211 9.54 -30.99 -10.73
CA ASP A 211 8.28 -31.37 -11.38
C ASP A 211 7.02 -30.97 -10.59
N ARG A 212 7.19 -30.51 -9.34
CA ARG A 212 6.12 -30.11 -8.42
C ARG A 212 6.27 -28.67 -7.96
N TYR A 213 5.16 -28.08 -7.56
CA TYR A 213 5.16 -26.81 -6.86
C TYR A 213 5.64 -26.97 -5.41
N LEU A 214 6.22 -25.90 -4.86
CA LEU A 214 6.42 -25.79 -3.42
C LEU A 214 5.05 -25.85 -2.71
N PRO A 215 4.94 -26.41 -1.49
CA PRO A 215 3.69 -26.42 -0.76
C PRO A 215 3.09 -25.02 -0.63
N TYR A 216 1.82 -24.87 -1.01
CA TYR A 216 1.11 -23.61 -1.00
C TYR A 216 -0.35 -23.80 -0.57
N ALA A 217 -0.95 -22.75 0.00
CA ALA A 217 -2.37 -22.75 0.29
C ALA A 217 -3.19 -22.61 -1.01
N LEU A 218 -4.21 -23.44 -1.17
CA LEU A 218 -5.09 -23.40 -2.34
C LEU A 218 -5.93 -22.11 -2.39
N GLY A 219 -6.43 -21.79 -3.58
CA GLY A 219 -6.99 -20.47 -3.91
C GLY A 219 -8.22 -20.03 -3.11
N GLY A 220 -8.96 -20.97 -2.49
CA GLY A 220 -10.20 -20.68 -1.75
C GLY A 220 -10.04 -19.75 -0.55
N GLY A 221 -8.81 -19.56 -0.07
CA GLY A 221 -8.45 -18.50 0.87
C GLY A 221 -7.37 -18.93 1.85
N TYR A 222 -6.64 -17.95 2.37
CA TYR A 222 -5.58 -18.16 3.34
C TYR A 222 -5.36 -16.93 4.21
N VAL A 223 -4.84 -17.15 5.42
CA VAL A 223 -4.46 -16.12 6.38
C VAL A 223 -2.93 -16.00 6.44
N LEU A 224 -2.44 -14.77 6.44
CA LEU A 224 -1.05 -14.41 6.72
C LEU A 224 -0.97 -13.52 7.95
N SER A 225 0.02 -13.73 8.82
CA SER A 225 0.37 -12.76 9.85
C SER A 225 1.07 -11.53 9.25
N GLU A 226 0.97 -10.40 9.94
CA GLU A 226 1.57 -9.13 9.52
C GLU A 226 3.07 -9.22 9.18
N PRO A 227 3.93 -9.90 9.96
CA PRO A 227 5.35 -10.03 9.61
C PRO A 227 5.59 -10.69 8.25
N LEU A 228 4.78 -11.68 7.87
CA LEU A 228 4.88 -12.34 6.57
C LEU A 228 4.44 -11.40 5.43
N VAL A 229 3.34 -10.67 5.61
CA VAL A 229 2.89 -9.68 4.61
C VAL A 229 3.94 -8.59 4.44
N LYS A 230 4.50 -8.08 5.54
CA LYS A 230 5.60 -7.10 5.54
C LYS A 230 6.83 -7.61 4.81
N PHE A 231 7.23 -8.85 5.08
CA PHE A 231 8.36 -9.47 4.41
C PHE A 231 8.15 -9.52 2.90
N ILE A 232 6.99 -9.99 2.44
CA ILE A 232 6.65 -10.07 1.02
C ILE A 232 6.63 -8.67 0.38
N ALA A 233 5.95 -7.71 1.01
CA ALA A 233 5.84 -6.33 0.52
C ALA A 233 7.20 -5.64 0.37
N ARG A 234 8.09 -5.77 1.36
CA ARG A 234 9.42 -5.14 1.34
C ARG A 234 10.38 -5.77 0.35
N ASN A 235 10.12 -7.02 -0.05
CA ASN A 235 10.90 -7.74 -1.05
C ASN A 235 10.19 -7.80 -2.41
N ALA A 236 9.15 -6.99 -2.64
CA ALA A 236 8.35 -7.03 -3.86
C ALA A 236 9.18 -6.94 -5.15
N GLU A 237 10.23 -6.11 -5.17
CA GLU A 237 11.12 -5.95 -6.33
C GLU A 237 11.92 -7.21 -6.69
N LEU A 238 12.04 -8.16 -5.75
CA LEU A 238 12.71 -9.46 -5.97
C LEU A 238 11.73 -10.54 -6.44
N LEU A 239 10.43 -10.30 -6.27
CA LEU A 239 9.35 -11.23 -6.58
C LEU A 239 8.77 -10.84 -7.96
N LYS A 240 9.26 -11.51 -9.01
CA LYS A 240 8.78 -11.32 -10.39
C LYS A 240 7.40 -11.92 -10.60
#